data_AF-A0AB36F5U8-F1
#
_entry.id   AF-A0AB36F5U8-F1
#
_cell.length_a   1.000
_cell.length_b   1.000
_cell.length_c   1.000
_cell.angle_alpha   90.00
_cell.angle_beta   90.00
_cell.angle_gamma   90.00
#
_symmetry.space_group_name_H-M   'P 1'
#
loop_
_entity.id
_entity.type
_entity.pdbx_description
1 polymer ?
#
loop_
_entity_poly.entity_id
_entity_poly.type
_entity_poly.pdbx_seq_one_letter_code
_entity_poly.pdbx_strand_id
1 'polypeptide(L)'
;MRYTHLLAVAATLSVSLSAAAAQWGPGERERFVQDCAAGAQAQVAGDKLQKYCGCAADKVGAEFSQTELDELKNQTTPLPKPTHERLIKVTSQCLAHLN
;
A
#
# COMPACT_ATOMS: atom_id res chain seq x y z
N MET A 1 -16.73 -41.84 -38.99
CA MET A 1 -17.46 -40.70 -38.39
C MET A 1 -16.66 -40.17 -37.24
N ARG A 2 -16.27 -38.89 -37.24
CA ARG A 2 -15.41 -38.27 -36.23
C ARG A 2 -16.25 -37.14 -35.62
N TYR A 3 -16.88 -37.44 -34.50
CA TYR A 3 -17.83 -36.54 -33.85
C TYR A 3 -17.08 -35.42 -33.15
N THR A 4 -17.32 -34.24 -33.70
CA THR A 4 -17.05 -32.93 -33.18
C THR A 4 -17.88 -32.67 -31.92
N HIS A 5 -17.34 -31.79 -31.07
CA HIS A 5 -18.05 -30.86 -30.17
C HIS A 5 -18.17 -31.17 -28.67
N LEU A 6 -17.66 -30.17 -27.94
CA LEU A 6 -18.11 -29.64 -26.65
C LEU A 6 -17.66 -30.41 -25.43
N LEU A 7 -16.75 -29.79 -24.66
CA LEU A 7 -16.91 -29.69 -23.21
C LEU A 7 -16.13 -28.49 -22.65
N ALA A 8 -16.93 -27.51 -22.23
CA ALA A 8 -16.75 -26.60 -21.09
C ALA A 8 -15.46 -25.76 -21.02
N VAL A 9 -15.57 -24.54 -21.55
CA VAL A 9 -14.82 -23.39 -21.05
C VAL A 9 -15.28 -23.14 -19.61
N ALA A 10 -14.54 -23.65 -18.63
CA ALA A 10 -14.66 -23.22 -17.25
C ALA A 10 -14.07 -21.80 -17.18
N ALA A 11 -14.92 -20.80 -17.44
CA ALA A 11 -14.61 -19.42 -17.11
C ALA A 11 -14.46 -19.33 -15.59
N THR A 12 -13.22 -19.36 -15.11
CA THR A 12 -12.92 -19.01 -13.74
C THR A 12 -13.41 -17.59 -13.52
N LEU A 13 -14.44 -17.47 -12.68
CA LEU A 13 -14.90 -16.20 -12.12
C LEU A 13 -13.69 -15.56 -11.44
N SER A 14 -12.99 -14.72 -12.20
CA SER A 14 -12.00 -13.80 -11.65
C SER A 14 -12.83 -12.81 -10.86
N VAL A 15 -12.97 -13.05 -9.56
CA VAL A 15 -13.48 -12.06 -8.63
C VAL A 15 -12.49 -10.90 -8.73
N SER A 16 -12.83 -9.92 -9.56
CA SER A 16 -12.24 -8.59 -9.50
C SER A 16 -12.67 -8.02 -8.16
N LEU A 17 -11.89 -8.35 -7.12
CA LEU A 17 -11.85 -7.58 -5.89
C LEU A 17 -11.50 -6.17 -6.35
N SER A 18 -12.54 -5.38 -6.59
CA SER A 18 -12.43 -3.94 -6.68
C SER A 18 -11.97 -3.56 -5.28
N ALA A 19 -10.66 -3.54 -5.08
CA ALA A 19 -10.04 -2.99 -3.90
C ALA A 19 -10.49 -1.54 -3.90
N ALA A 20 -11.60 -1.26 -3.21
CA ALA A 20 -11.98 0.08 -2.90
C ALA A 20 -10.76 0.67 -2.19
N ALA A 21 -10.08 1.61 -2.86
CA ALA A 21 -9.00 2.35 -2.26
C ALA A 21 -9.56 2.90 -0.94
N ALA A 22 -9.01 2.42 0.16
CA ALA A 22 -9.53 2.78 1.45
C ALA A 22 -9.09 4.21 1.75
N GLN A 23 -10.06 5.06 2.08
CA GLN A 23 -9.75 6.42 2.49
C GLN A 23 -9.17 6.35 3.90
N TRP A 24 -8.04 7.03 4.13
CA TRP A 24 -7.50 7.25 5.47
C TRP A 24 -8.61 7.72 6.42
N GLY A 25 -8.68 7.11 7.60
CA GLY A 25 -9.50 7.63 8.68
C GLY A 25 -9.00 8.98 9.19
N PRO A 26 -9.82 9.71 9.98
CA PRO A 26 -9.43 11.00 10.53
C PRO A 26 -8.11 10.94 11.29
N GLY A 27 -7.10 11.70 10.85
CA GLY A 27 -5.79 11.81 11.48
C GLY A 27 -4.83 10.63 11.27
N GLU A 28 -5.28 9.55 10.63
CA GLU A 28 -4.45 8.35 10.39
C GLU A 28 -3.32 8.65 9.39
N ARG A 29 -3.60 9.47 8.37
CA ARG A 29 -2.61 9.93 7.39
C ARG A 29 -1.50 10.72 8.08
N GLU A 30 -1.86 11.70 8.91
CA GLU A 30 -0.90 12.54 9.63
C GLU A 30 -0.07 11.72 10.60
N ARG A 31 -0.70 10.77 11.30
CA ARG A 31 -0.01 9.82 12.18
C ARG A 31 1.02 8.98 11.41
N PHE A 32 0.66 8.44 10.25
CA PHE A 32 1.57 7.70 9.39
C PHE A 32 2.77 8.54 8.95
N VAL A 33 2.55 9.79 8.53
CA VAL A 33 3.63 10.71 8.12
C VAL A 33 4.59 10.96 9.28
N GLN A 34 4.06 11.17 10.50
CA GLN A 34 4.86 11.38 11.70
C GLN A 34 5.70 10.15 12.05
N ASP A 35 5.11 8.95 12.04
CA ASP A 35 5.82 7.71 12.36
C ASP A 35 6.92 7.41 11.31
N CYS A 36 6.61 7.62 10.02
CA CYS A 36 7.58 7.52 8.93
C CYS A 36 8.76 8.49 9.13
N ALA A 37 8.49 9.75 9.46
CA ALA A 37 9.53 10.75 9.66
C ALA A 37 10.35 10.45 10.92
N ALA A 38 9.69 10.01 12.01
CA ALA A 38 10.36 9.68 13.26
C ALA A 38 11.37 8.53 13.09
N GLY A 39 11.06 7.54 12.24
CA GLY A 39 11.95 6.40 11.96
C GLY A 39 13.18 6.75 11.12
N ALA A 40 13.16 7.83 10.36
CA ALA A 40 14.20 8.17 9.38
C ALA A 40 14.90 9.53 9.64
N GLN A 41 14.45 10.30 10.63
CA GLN A 41 14.97 11.64 10.97
C GLN A 41 16.48 11.68 11.26
N ALA A 42 17.07 10.57 11.69
CA ALA A 42 18.50 10.51 12.00
C ALA A 42 19.41 10.61 10.76
N GLN A 43 18.86 10.41 9.55
CA GLN A 43 19.66 10.22 8.33
C GLN A 43 19.30 11.20 7.19
N VAL A 44 18.18 11.91 7.29
CA VAL A 44 17.63 12.76 6.22
C VAL A 44 17.17 14.10 6.79
N ALA A 45 17.41 15.19 6.05
CA ALA A 45 16.87 16.51 6.39
C ALA A 45 15.33 16.46 6.54
N GLY A 46 14.81 17.12 7.58
CA GLY A 46 13.40 17.01 7.96
C GLY A 46 12.42 17.43 6.86
N ASP A 47 12.76 18.43 6.06
CA ASP A 47 11.91 18.92 4.95
C ASP A 47 11.77 17.90 3.82
N LYS A 48 12.89 17.27 3.41
CA LYS A 48 12.91 16.18 2.42
C LYS A 48 12.16 14.97 2.94
N LEU A 49 12.36 14.65 4.22
CA LEU A 49 11.71 13.51 4.84
C LEU A 49 10.19 13.70 4.93
N GLN A 50 9.74 14.91 5.25
CA GLN A 50 8.32 15.24 5.28
C GLN A 50 7.68 15.15 3.89
N LYS A 51 8.39 15.56 2.82
CA LYS A 51 7.93 15.38 1.43
C LYS A 51 7.84 13.89 1.05
N TYR A 52 8.85 13.09 1.39
CA TYR A 52 8.86 11.65 1.15
C TYR A 52 7.71 10.95 1.88
N CYS A 53 7.57 11.19 3.19
CA CYS A 53 6.54 10.55 4.01
C CYS A 53 5.13 11.01 3.60
N GLY A 54 4.97 12.27 3.18
CA GLY A 54 3.71 12.78 2.60
C GLY A 54 3.33 12.06 1.31
N CYS A 55 4.27 11.94 0.36
CA CYS A 55 4.07 11.18 -0.87
C CYS A 55 3.72 9.71 -0.57
N ALA A 56 4.44 9.08 0.37
CA ALA A 56 4.18 7.72 0.80
C ALA A 56 2.76 7.57 1.35
N ALA A 57 2.30 8.51 2.19
CA ALA A 57 0.95 8.49 2.74
C ALA A 57 -0.13 8.63 1.66
N ASP A 58 0.08 9.52 0.68
CA ASP A 58 -0.86 9.71 -0.43
C ASP A 58 -0.98 8.45 -1.30
N LYS A 59 0.16 7.83 -1.59
CA LYS A 59 0.22 6.58 -2.37
C LYS A 59 -0.38 5.39 -1.63
N VAL A 60 -0.06 5.23 -0.35
CA VAL A 60 -0.62 4.17 0.48
C VAL A 60 -2.14 4.32 0.57
N GLY A 61 -2.66 5.52 0.87
CA GLY A 61 -4.11 5.76 0.89
C GLY A 61 -4.82 5.55 -0.45
N ALA A 62 -4.12 5.72 -1.57
CA ALA A 62 -4.69 5.50 -2.89
C ALA A 62 -4.66 4.03 -3.34
N GLU A 63 -3.69 3.24 -2.87
CA GLU A 63 -3.40 1.91 -3.42
C GLU A 63 -3.67 0.75 -2.45
N PHE A 64 -3.86 1.02 -1.16
CA PHE A 64 -4.05 0.01 -0.12
C PHE A 64 -5.53 -0.22 0.17
N SER A 65 -5.85 -1.46 0.51
CA SER A 65 -7.14 -1.86 1.06
C SER A 65 -7.28 -1.43 2.52
N GLN A 66 -8.52 -1.41 3.03
CA GLN A 66 -8.78 -1.02 4.41
C GLN A 66 -8.07 -1.93 5.41
N THR A 67 -8.01 -3.23 5.11
CA THR A 67 -7.28 -4.22 5.93
C THR A 67 -5.79 -3.90 6.01
N GLU A 68 -5.16 -3.58 4.89
CA GLU A 68 -3.74 -3.22 4.88
C GLU A 68 -3.49 -1.89 5.61
N LEU A 69 -4.40 -0.91 5.48
CA LEU A 69 -4.32 0.33 6.25
C LEU A 69 -4.49 0.08 7.76
N ASP A 70 -5.38 -0.83 8.16
CA ASP A 70 -5.55 -1.20 9.57
C ASP A 70 -4.31 -1.90 10.13
N GLU A 71 -3.64 -2.74 9.34
CA GLU A 71 -2.37 -3.37 9.72
C GLU A 71 -1.27 -2.33 9.98
N LEU A 72 -1.18 -1.31 9.11
CA LEU A 72 -0.25 -0.18 9.25
C LEU A 72 -0.60 0.67 10.48
N LYS A 73 -1.88 0.99 10.67
CA LYS A 73 -2.38 1.80 11.79
C LYS A 73 -2.12 1.15 13.14
N ASN A 74 -2.40 -0.15 13.24
CA ASN A 74 -2.27 -0.89 14.50
C ASN A 74 -0.80 -1.16 14.87
N GLN A 75 0.15 -0.64 14.08
CA GLN A 75 1.59 -0.85 14.26
C GLN A 75 1.93 -2.34 14.37
N THR A 76 1.23 -3.18 13.60
CA THR A 76 1.40 -4.63 13.62
C THR A 76 2.85 -4.96 13.32
N THR A 77 3.57 -5.47 14.34
CA THR A 77 5.00 -5.76 14.23
C THR A 77 5.25 -7.22 14.59
N PRO A 78 5.80 -8.03 13.67
CA PRO A 78 6.13 -7.68 12.28
C PRO A 78 4.87 -7.50 11.43
N LEU A 79 4.91 -6.57 10.47
CA LEU A 79 3.87 -6.44 9.45
C LEU A 79 3.75 -7.75 8.67
N PRO A 80 2.53 -8.17 8.28
CA PRO A 80 2.36 -9.28 7.37
C PRO A 80 3.23 -9.09 6.12
N LYS A 81 3.95 -10.13 5.73
CA LYS A 81 4.86 -10.10 4.56
C LYS A 81 4.26 -9.43 3.31
N PRO A 82 3.03 -9.78 2.86
CA PRO A 82 2.48 -9.14 1.66
C PRO A 82 2.31 -7.62 1.81
N THR A 83 1.81 -7.16 2.96
CA THR A 83 1.63 -5.74 3.26
C THR A 83 2.94 -5.01 3.37
N HIS A 84 3.94 -5.63 3.99
CA HIS A 84 5.30 -5.09 4.07
C HIS A 84 5.95 -4.93 2.69
N GLU A 85 5.87 -5.94 1.83
CA GLU A 85 6.40 -5.88 0.46
C GLU A 85 5.67 -4.83 -0.39
N ARG A 86 4.34 -4.76 -0.25
CA ARG A 86 3.51 -3.73 -0.88
C ARG A 86 3.92 -2.34 -0.44
N LEU A 87 4.14 -2.14 0.86
CA LEU A 87 4.55 -0.87 1.44
C LEU A 87 5.87 -0.41 0.84
N ILE A 88 6.90 -1.25 0.87
CA ILE A 88 8.20 -0.95 0.27
C ILE A 88 8.06 -0.57 -1.20
N LYS A 89 7.31 -1.36 -1.98
CA LYS A 89 7.10 -1.11 -3.41
C LYS A 89 6.46 0.25 -3.66
N VAL A 90 5.41 0.58 -2.93
CA VAL A 90 4.64 1.81 -3.13
C VAL A 90 5.45 3.03 -2.66
N THR A 91 6.08 2.98 -1.48
CA THR A 91 6.86 4.12 -0.97
C THR A 91 8.16 4.34 -1.75
N SER A 92 8.71 3.30 -2.40
CA SER A 92 9.90 3.44 -3.26
C SER A 92 9.69 4.42 -4.43
N GLN A 93 8.45 4.61 -4.86
CA GLN A 93 8.09 5.58 -5.92
C GLN A 93 8.31 7.03 -5.47
N CYS A 94 8.39 7.27 -4.15
CA CYS A 94 8.56 8.59 -3.55
C CYS A 94 10.04 8.94 -3.29
N LEU A 95 10.99 8.04 -3.56
CA LEU A 95 12.41 8.24 -3.26
C LEU A 95 13.01 9.51 -3.89
N ALA A 96 12.43 10.00 -4.99
CA ALA A 96 12.85 11.24 -5.62
C ALA A 96 12.78 12.46 -4.67
N HIS A 97 11.94 12.42 -3.63
CA HIS A 97 11.83 13.48 -2.62
C HIS A 97 12.98 13.51 -1.60
N LEU A 98 13.83 12.48 -1.58
CA LEU A 98 14.99 12.38 -0.69
C LEU A 98 16.27 12.94 -1.31
N ASN A 99 16.29 13.22 -2.62
CA ASN A 99 17.45 13.73 -3.36
C ASN A 99 17.67 15.23 -3.15
#